data_AF-A0A8J2UA59-F1
#
_entry.id   AF-A0A8J2UA59-F1
#
_cell.length_a   1.000
_cell.length_b   1.000
_cell.length_c   1.000
_cell.angle_alpha   90.00
_cell.angle_beta   90.00
_cell.angle_gamma   90.00
#
_symmetry.space_group_name_H-M   'P 1'
#
loop_
_entity.id
_entity.type
_entity.pdbx_description
1 polymer ?
#
loop_
_entity_poly.entity_id
_entity_poly.type
_entity_poly.pdbx_seq_one_letter_code
_entity_poly.pdbx_strand_id
1 'polypeptide(L)'
;MHALLKRTINSLFAITLLLTTSAHATDYELLSDQEIDQRLSFLTSKLESIESPSTYWQYGWTGFYAASAIAQAAKAADESDSDDSTKQWVGAIKSTGGLALMLLKPLPVVTGMDDYRQMPATTRAEKIARLKEAEQIMRHSAWRANEKNTWKPHLMTIGVNLLGAAAIAAFGDSDDALGSAALGIAIGEAAIWTQPSAPQQHWQAYQDQFSGQQTAYQWRLVPTLNGVNLEVRF
;
A
#
# COMPACT_ATOMS: atom_id res chain seq x y z
N MET A 1 -14.37 44.37 48.13
CA MET A 1 -13.08 43.66 48.05
C MET A 1 -13.36 42.16 48.10
N HIS A 2 -13.06 41.47 47.01
CA HIS A 2 -12.96 40.00 46.78
C HIS A 2 -14.14 39.09 47.15
N ALA A 3 -14.95 38.55 46.21
CA ALA A 3 -14.69 37.70 45.02
C ALA A 3 -14.85 36.20 45.29
N LEU A 4 -15.35 35.50 44.25
CA LEU A 4 -15.29 34.04 43.97
C LEU A 4 -16.45 33.20 44.51
N LEU A 5 -17.56 33.02 43.77
CA LEU A 5 -17.70 32.24 42.53
C LEU A 5 -17.42 30.74 42.75
N LYS A 6 -18.44 29.98 43.17
CA LYS A 6 -18.51 28.53 42.94
C LYS A 6 -19.71 28.23 42.05
N ARG A 7 -19.53 28.60 40.78
CA ARG A 7 -20.29 28.07 39.65
C ARG A 7 -19.94 26.59 39.56
N THR A 8 -20.86 25.69 39.85
CA THR A 8 -20.71 24.28 39.48
C THR A 8 -20.65 24.22 37.96
N ILE A 9 -19.48 23.84 37.46
CA ILE A 9 -19.19 23.68 36.04
C ILE A 9 -19.93 22.43 35.57
N ASN A 10 -21.03 22.61 34.84
CA ASN A 10 -21.57 21.56 33.98
C ASN A 10 -20.59 21.36 32.82
N SER A 11 -19.63 20.45 32.99
CA SER A 11 -18.78 19.98 31.89
C SER A 11 -19.56 18.95 31.06
N LEU A 12 -20.37 19.42 30.11
CA LEU A 12 -20.86 18.58 29.02
C LEU A 12 -19.74 18.44 27.99
N PHE A 13 -18.97 17.35 28.08
CA PHE A 13 -18.13 16.90 26.98
C PHE A 13 -19.03 16.29 25.90
N ALA A 14 -19.46 17.10 24.92
CA ALA A 14 -20.02 16.59 23.68
C ALA A 14 -18.84 16.21 22.76
N ILE A 15 -18.45 14.94 22.77
CA ILE A 15 -17.58 14.38 21.74
C ILE A 15 -18.45 14.17 20.50
N THR A 16 -18.48 15.17 19.61
CA THR A 16 -19.14 15.03 18.31
C THR A 16 -18.22 14.27 17.38
N LEU A 17 -18.36 12.95 17.33
CA LEU A 17 -17.71 12.13 16.32
C LEU A 17 -18.53 12.20 15.03
N LEU A 18 -18.17 13.10 14.11
CA LEU A 18 -18.70 13.09 12.75
C LEU A 18 -18.00 11.97 11.96
N LEU A 19 -18.54 10.76 12.05
CA LEU A 19 -18.22 9.68 11.11
C LEU A 19 -19.00 9.94 9.82
N THR A 20 -18.44 10.72 8.90
CA THR A 20 -18.89 10.72 7.51
C THR A 20 -18.24 9.54 6.80
N THR A 21 -18.87 8.37 6.88
CA THR A 21 -18.49 7.23 6.03
C THR A 21 -19.27 7.32 4.74
N SER A 22 -18.67 7.89 3.70
CA SER A 22 -19.21 7.77 2.35
C SER A 22 -18.87 6.40 1.79
N ALA A 23 -19.76 5.43 2.01
CA ALA A 23 -19.71 4.16 1.30
C ALA A 23 -20.25 4.38 -0.11
N HIS A 24 -19.38 4.75 -1.04
CA HIS A 24 -19.71 4.84 -2.46
C HIS A 24 -19.71 3.43 -3.05
N ALA A 25 -20.84 2.73 -2.97
CA ALA A 25 -21.05 1.55 -3.78
C ALA A 25 -21.53 1.98 -5.16
N THR A 26 -20.73 1.73 -6.19
CA THR A 26 -21.20 1.89 -7.58
C THR A 26 -22.30 0.86 -7.81
N ASP A 27 -23.52 1.33 -8.08
CA ASP A 27 -24.59 0.46 -8.54
C ASP A 27 -24.41 0.22 -10.05
N TYR A 28 -23.67 -0.85 -10.37
CA TYR A 28 -23.33 -1.19 -11.75
C TYR A 28 -24.55 -1.44 -12.64
N GLU A 29 -25.70 -1.81 -12.05
CA GLU A 29 -26.93 -2.05 -12.79
C GLU A 29 -27.54 -0.76 -13.33
N LEU A 30 -27.28 0.37 -12.67
CA LEU A 30 -27.77 1.70 -13.08
C LEU A 30 -26.89 2.35 -14.16
N LEU A 31 -25.69 1.82 -14.42
CA LEU A 31 -24.78 2.37 -15.42
C LEU A 31 -25.30 2.10 -16.84
N SER A 32 -25.26 3.10 -17.71
CA SER A 32 -25.53 2.86 -19.13
C SER A 32 -24.45 1.96 -19.74
N ASP A 33 -24.76 1.21 -20.80
CA ASP A 33 -23.74 0.40 -21.51
C ASP A 33 -22.58 1.28 -22.02
N GLN A 34 -22.89 2.50 -22.45
CA GLN A 34 -21.90 3.49 -22.86
C GLN A 34 -20.96 3.87 -21.70
N GLU A 35 -21.49 4.09 -20.51
CA GLU A 35 -20.68 4.44 -19.34
C GLU A 35 -19.79 3.25 -18.89
N ILE A 36 -20.34 2.03 -18.93
CA ILE A 36 -19.57 0.81 -18.67
C ILE A 36 -18.38 0.70 -19.63
N ASP A 37 -18.62 0.89 -20.94
CA ASP A 37 -17.58 0.83 -21.97
C ASP A 37 -16.53 1.95 -21.80
N GLN A 38 -16.94 3.16 -21.42
CA GLN A 38 -16.03 4.27 -21.14
C GLN A 38 -15.13 4.00 -19.92
N ARG A 39 -15.69 3.51 -18.82
CA ARG A 39 -14.94 3.16 -17.60
C ARG A 39 -13.97 2.01 -17.87
N LEU A 40 -14.41 0.97 -18.57
CA LEU A 40 -13.57 -0.16 -18.98
C LEU A 40 -12.41 0.28 -19.87
N SER A 41 -12.68 1.10 -20.89
CA SER A 41 -11.66 1.61 -21.80
C SER A 41 -10.61 2.44 -21.06
N PHE A 42 -11.05 3.34 -20.17
CA PHE A 42 -10.17 4.14 -19.31
C PHE A 42 -9.27 3.23 -18.46
N LEU A 43 -9.87 2.32 -17.69
CA LEU A 43 -9.13 1.49 -16.74
C LEU A 43 -8.18 0.52 -17.45
N THR A 44 -8.62 -0.11 -18.54
CA THR A 44 -7.78 -1.02 -19.34
C THR A 44 -6.51 -0.31 -19.80
N SER A 45 -6.68 0.87 -20.43
CA SER A 45 -5.54 1.66 -20.89
C SER A 45 -4.60 2.05 -19.76
N LYS A 46 -5.13 2.43 -18.59
CA LYS A 46 -4.28 2.80 -17.44
C LYS A 46 -3.59 1.61 -16.80
N LEU A 47 -4.26 0.46 -16.67
CA LEU A 47 -3.68 -0.77 -16.16
C LEU A 47 -2.52 -1.24 -17.05
N GLU A 48 -2.71 -1.27 -18.36
CA GLU A 48 -1.66 -1.59 -19.34
C GLU A 48 -0.46 -0.64 -19.21
N SER A 49 -0.71 0.65 -18.98
CA SER A 49 0.37 1.65 -18.86
C SER A 49 1.24 1.48 -17.59
N ILE A 50 0.69 0.89 -16.52
CA ILE A 50 1.44 0.71 -15.25
C ILE A 50 2.04 -0.69 -15.13
N GLU A 51 1.55 -1.67 -15.87
CA GLU A 51 1.98 -3.07 -15.78
C GLU A 51 3.48 -3.23 -16.01
N SER A 52 4.01 -2.70 -17.12
CA SER A 52 5.44 -2.85 -17.45
C SER A 52 6.36 -2.21 -16.41
N PRO A 53 6.20 -0.92 -16.02
CA PRO A 53 6.99 -0.32 -14.95
C PRO A 53 6.90 -1.10 -13.61
N SER A 54 5.70 -1.56 -13.24
CA SER A 54 5.51 -2.37 -12.02
C SER A 54 6.20 -3.72 -12.10
N THR A 55 6.17 -4.36 -13.26
CA THR A 55 6.83 -5.65 -13.52
C THR A 55 8.35 -5.52 -13.42
N TYR A 56 8.93 -4.49 -14.03
CA TYR A 56 10.38 -4.23 -13.92
C TYR A 56 10.81 -3.96 -12.49
N TRP A 57 10.05 -3.15 -11.75
CA TRP A 57 10.35 -2.89 -10.34
C TRP A 57 10.28 -4.17 -9.51
N GLN A 58 9.20 -4.96 -9.66
CA GLN A 58 8.98 -6.19 -8.91
C GLN A 58 10.10 -7.20 -9.16
N TYR A 59 10.38 -7.52 -10.42
CA TYR A 59 11.41 -8.51 -10.74
C TYR A 59 12.82 -8.00 -10.52
N GLY A 60 13.07 -6.69 -10.70
CA GLY A 60 14.36 -6.08 -10.41
C GLY A 60 14.74 -6.23 -8.94
N TRP A 61 13.84 -5.86 -8.03
CA TRP A 61 14.10 -6.00 -6.59
C TRP A 61 14.08 -7.46 -6.13
N THR A 62 13.20 -8.30 -6.70
CA THR A 62 13.21 -9.75 -6.44
C THR A 62 14.58 -10.36 -6.78
N GLY A 63 15.09 -10.07 -7.98
CA GLY A 63 16.40 -10.55 -8.43
C GLY A 63 17.54 -9.99 -7.59
N PHE A 64 17.49 -8.70 -7.23
CA PHE A 64 18.48 -8.08 -6.35
C PHE A 64 18.56 -8.78 -4.99
N TYR A 65 17.40 -9.03 -4.34
CA TYR A 65 17.38 -9.70 -3.04
C TYR A 65 17.82 -11.17 -3.13
N ALA A 66 17.43 -11.89 -4.18
CA ALA A 66 17.87 -13.26 -4.42
C ALA A 66 19.38 -13.37 -4.62
N ALA A 67 19.94 -12.55 -5.53
CA ALA A 67 21.38 -12.50 -5.78
C ALA A 67 22.16 -12.11 -4.51
N SER A 68 21.66 -11.11 -3.76
CA SER A 68 22.28 -10.69 -2.51
C SER A 68 22.27 -11.78 -1.45
N ALA A 69 21.16 -12.53 -1.31
CA ALA A 69 21.08 -13.64 -0.37
C ALA A 69 22.10 -14.73 -0.70
N ILE A 70 22.19 -15.14 -1.97
CA ILE A 70 23.15 -16.15 -2.44
C ILE A 70 24.59 -15.67 -2.23
N ALA A 71 24.91 -14.46 -2.67
CA ALA A 71 26.27 -13.92 -2.60
C ALA A 71 26.76 -13.81 -1.15
N GLN A 72 25.91 -13.33 -0.22
CA GLN A 72 26.27 -13.20 1.18
C GLN A 72 26.37 -14.58 1.86
N ALA A 73 25.47 -15.52 1.57
CA ALA A 73 25.58 -16.88 2.11
C ALA A 73 26.85 -17.60 1.63
N ALA A 74 27.22 -17.42 0.36
CA ALA A 74 28.46 -17.98 -0.19
C ALA A 74 29.70 -17.39 0.50
N LYS A 75 29.75 -16.07 0.68
CA LYS A 75 30.85 -15.41 1.42
C LYS A 75 30.93 -15.90 2.86
N ALA A 76 29.80 -15.97 3.56
CA ALA A 76 29.75 -16.44 4.94
C ALA A 76 30.32 -17.86 5.13
N ALA A 77 30.17 -18.72 4.11
CA ALA A 77 30.66 -20.08 4.13
C ALA A 77 32.14 -20.23 3.76
N ASP A 78 32.71 -19.26 3.05
CA ASP A 78 34.13 -19.23 2.64
C ASP A 78 35.01 -18.48 3.66
N GLU A 79 34.42 -17.57 4.44
CA GLU A 79 35.11 -16.77 5.44
C GLU A 79 35.67 -17.66 6.58
N SER A 80 36.97 -17.55 6.83
CA SER A 80 37.65 -18.26 7.92
C SER A 80 37.61 -17.51 9.25
N ASP A 81 37.30 -16.21 9.21
CA ASP A 81 37.08 -15.37 10.40
C ASP A 81 35.60 -15.42 10.80
N SER A 82 35.33 -15.73 12.07
CA SER A 82 33.97 -15.83 12.59
C SER A 82 33.22 -14.49 12.55
N ASP A 83 33.94 -13.38 12.69
CA ASP A 83 33.33 -12.07 12.88
C ASP A 83 32.82 -11.52 11.53
N ASP A 84 33.63 -11.66 10.48
CA ASP A 84 33.22 -11.37 9.11
C ASP A 84 32.14 -12.34 8.62
N SER A 85 32.23 -13.62 8.98
CA SER A 85 31.19 -14.62 8.67
C SER A 85 29.82 -14.23 9.25
N THR A 86 29.78 -13.73 10.50
CA THR A 86 28.54 -13.26 11.13
C THR A 86 27.87 -12.14 10.34
N LYS A 87 28.63 -11.14 9.90
CA LYS A 87 28.10 -10.03 9.09
C LYS A 87 27.47 -10.53 7.79
N GLN A 88 28.13 -11.46 7.11
CA GLN A 88 27.61 -12.03 5.87
C GLN A 88 26.33 -12.86 6.11
N TRP A 89 26.27 -13.66 7.18
CA TRP A 89 25.06 -14.40 7.54
C TRP A 89 23.87 -13.49 7.86
N VAL A 90 24.09 -12.45 8.68
CA VAL A 90 23.04 -11.45 8.99
C VAL A 90 22.54 -10.78 7.70
N GLY A 91 23.45 -10.44 6.80
CA GLY A 91 23.14 -9.93 5.48
C GLY A 91 22.28 -10.88 4.65
N ALA A 92 22.67 -12.15 4.56
CA ALA A 92 21.93 -13.19 3.83
C ALA A 92 20.50 -13.39 4.37
N ILE A 93 20.33 -13.39 5.69
CA ILE A 93 19.01 -13.50 6.35
C ILE A 93 18.14 -12.28 5.99
N LYS A 94 18.68 -11.06 6.08
CA LYS A 94 17.94 -9.83 5.71
C LYS A 94 17.52 -9.86 4.24
N SER A 95 18.42 -10.22 3.33
CA SER A 95 18.12 -10.33 1.90
C SER A 95 17.07 -11.41 1.60
N THR A 96 17.12 -12.55 2.30
CA THR A 96 16.09 -13.58 2.21
C THR A 96 14.73 -13.07 2.68
N GLY A 97 14.69 -12.27 3.76
CA GLY A 97 13.47 -11.58 4.20
C GLY A 97 12.91 -10.62 3.14
N GLY A 98 13.78 -9.82 2.50
CA GLY A 98 13.40 -8.95 1.39
C GLY A 98 12.83 -9.73 0.19
N LEU A 99 13.48 -10.83 -0.18
CA LEU A 99 13.00 -11.75 -1.23
C LEU A 99 11.63 -12.35 -0.87
N ALA A 100 11.47 -12.86 0.35
CA ALA A 100 10.22 -13.45 0.81
C ALA A 100 9.07 -12.43 0.75
N LEU A 101 9.30 -11.18 1.15
CA LEU A 101 8.30 -10.11 1.03
C LEU A 101 7.91 -9.85 -0.43
N MET A 102 8.87 -9.84 -1.37
CA MET A 102 8.59 -9.66 -2.79
C MET A 102 7.71 -10.78 -3.36
N LEU A 103 7.98 -12.04 -2.95
CA LEU A 103 7.24 -13.21 -3.44
C LEU A 103 5.85 -13.35 -2.80
N LEU A 104 5.72 -13.03 -1.50
CA LEU A 104 4.47 -13.17 -0.75
C LEU A 104 3.52 -11.99 -0.94
N LYS A 105 4.04 -10.83 -1.36
CA LYS A 105 3.26 -9.60 -1.58
C LYS A 105 3.59 -8.98 -2.93
N PRO A 106 3.30 -9.67 -4.05
CA PRO A 106 3.54 -9.10 -5.37
C PRO A 106 2.64 -7.88 -5.61
N LEU A 107 3.08 -6.98 -6.49
CA LEU A 107 2.26 -5.85 -6.91
C LEU A 107 0.95 -6.33 -7.57
N PRO A 108 -0.23 -5.78 -7.20
CA PRO A 108 -1.51 -6.30 -7.70
C PRO A 108 -1.64 -6.33 -9.22
N VAL A 109 -1.12 -5.31 -9.92
CA VAL A 109 -1.14 -5.29 -11.39
C VAL A 109 -0.25 -6.37 -12.03
N VAL A 110 0.83 -6.81 -11.36
CA VAL A 110 1.73 -7.84 -11.89
C VAL A 110 1.07 -9.21 -11.87
N THR A 111 0.22 -9.49 -10.87
CA THR A 111 -0.47 -10.79 -10.76
C THR A 111 -1.89 -10.79 -11.32
N GLY A 112 -2.57 -9.65 -11.38
CA GLY A 112 -3.98 -9.57 -11.76
C GLY A 112 -4.23 -9.45 -13.27
N MET A 113 -3.24 -9.00 -14.05
CA MET A 113 -3.47 -8.66 -15.46
C MET A 113 -3.74 -9.86 -16.38
N ASP A 114 -3.13 -11.02 -16.10
CA ASP A 114 -3.33 -12.21 -16.93
C ASP A 114 -4.75 -12.76 -16.80
N ASP A 115 -5.28 -12.82 -15.57
CA ASP A 115 -6.66 -13.20 -15.31
C ASP A 115 -7.63 -12.16 -15.89
N TYR A 116 -7.35 -10.86 -15.69
CA TYR A 116 -8.14 -9.76 -16.24
C TYR A 116 -8.29 -9.82 -17.77
N ARG A 117 -7.22 -10.13 -18.50
CA ARG A 117 -7.22 -10.24 -19.97
C ARG A 117 -8.10 -11.38 -20.47
N GLN A 118 -8.20 -12.45 -19.70
CA GLN A 118 -8.98 -13.64 -20.04
C GLN A 118 -10.49 -13.46 -19.75
N MET A 119 -10.88 -12.42 -19.02
CA MET A 119 -12.28 -12.16 -18.73
C MET A 119 -13.07 -11.81 -20.01
N PRO A 120 -14.22 -12.48 -20.25
CA PRO A 120 -15.10 -12.13 -21.36
C PRO A 120 -15.68 -10.72 -21.18
N ALA A 121 -16.15 -10.12 -22.28
CA ALA A 121 -16.71 -8.77 -22.29
C ALA A 121 -17.80 -8.61 -23.38
N THR A 122 -18.46 -9.70 -23.75
CA THR A 122 -19.42 -9.73 -24.86
C THR A 122 -20.81 -9.34 -24.39
N THR A 123 -21.23 -9.82 -23.22
CA THR A 123 -22.52 -9.47 -22.61
C THR A 123 -22.37 -8.33 -21.60
N ARG A 124 -23.48 -7.64 -21.29
CA ARG A 124 -23.49 -6.58 -20.26
C ARG A 124 -23.02 -7.10 -18.90
N ALA A 125 -23.46 -8.29 -18.50
CA ALA A 125 -23.05 -8.90 -17.24
C ALA A 125 -21.54 -9.19 -17.21
N GLU A 126 -20.97 -9.67 -18.32
CA GLU A 126 -19.53 -9.89 -18.46
C GLU A 126 -18.73 -8.58 -18.40
N LYS A 127 -19.20 -7.53 -19.08
CA LYS A 127 -18.59 -6.19 -19.00
C LYS A 127 -18.61 -5.64 -17.56
N ILE A 128 -19.72 -5.80 -16.84
CA ILE A 128 -19.80 -5.40 -15.42
C ILE A 128 -18.79 -6.18 -14.57
N ALA A 129 -18.69 -7.50 -14.76
CA ALA A 129 -17.71 -8.32 -14.04
C ALA A 129 -16.27 -7.87 -14.33
N ARG A 130 -15.96 -7.62 -15.61
CA ARG A 130 -14.64 -7.13 -16.03
C ARG A 130 -14.33 -5.73 -15.50
N LEU A 131 -15.32 -4.84 -15.46
CA LEU A 131 -15.19 -3.51 -14.87
C LEU A 131 -14.85 -3.60 -13.39
N LYS A 132 -15.54 -4.45 -12.63
CA LYS A 132 -15.28 -4.69 -11.21
C LYS A 132 -13.85 -5.15 -10.97
N GLU A 133 -13.35 -6.08 -11.79
CA GLU A 133 -11.97 -6.56 -11.67
C GLU A 133 -10.96 -5.46 -12.00
N ALA A 134 -11.18 -4.68 -13.07
CA ALA A 134 -10.32 -3.56 -13.43
C ALA A 134 -10.23 -2.51 -12.30
N GLU A 135 -11.37 -2.16 -11.70
CA GLU A 135 -11.42 -1.25 -10.56
C GLU A 135 -10.71 -1.84 -9.33
N GLN A 136 -10.86 -3.13 -9.07
CA GLN A 136 -10.19 -3.82 -7.97
C GLN A 136 -8.67 -3.78 -8.14
N ILE A 137 -8.14 -4.17 -9.30
CA ILE A 137 -6.70 -4.17 -9.59
C ILE A 137 -6.15 -2.74 -9.47
N MET A 138 -6.83 -1.75 -10.06
CA MET A 138 -6.38 -0.35 -10.01
C MET A 138 -6.40 0.19 -8.58
N ARG A 139 -7.48 -0.04 -7.82
CA ARG A 139 -7.61 0.42 -6.43
C ARG A 139 -6.55 -0.19 -5.53
N HIS A 140 -6.31 -1.50 -5.62
CA HIS A 140 -5.26 -2.17 -4.83
C HIS A 140 -3.87 -1.70 -5.25
N SER A 141 -3.63 -1.51 -6.54
CA SER A 141 -2.36 -0.95 -7.05
C SER A 141 -2.14 0.47 -6.55
N ALA A 142 -3.18 1.30 -6.50
CA ALA A 142 -3.14 2.65 -5.95
C ALA A 142 -2.88 2.67 -4.45
N TRP A 143 -3.56 1.82 -3.68
CA TRP A 143 -3.27 1.64 -2.25
C TRP A 143 -1.80 1.31 -2.07
N ARG A 144 -1.31 0.26 -2.74
CA ARG A 144 0.09 -0.16 -2.61
C ARG A 144 1.01 0.98 -3.02
N ALA A 145 0.78 1.67 -4.14
CA ALA A 145 1.58 2.85 -4.49
C ALA A 145 1.62 3.93 -3.39
N ASN A 146 0.51 4.14 -2.66
CA ASN A 146 0.43 5.14 -1.59
C ASN A 146 1.16 4.74 -0.30
N GLU A 147 1.28 3.44 -0.01
CA GLU A 147 1.95 2.97 1.21
C GLU A 147 3.40 3.47 1.33
N LYS A 148 4.08 3.78 0.21
CA LYS A 148 5.43 4.37 0.24
C LYS A 148 5.51 5.74 0.93
N ASN A 149 4.38 6.41 1.11
CA ASN A 149 4.30 7.69 1.83
C ASN A 149 3.86 7.50 3.29
N THR A 150 3.62 6.26 3.72
CA THR A 150 3.21 5.95 5.09
C THR A 150 4.43 5.58 5.94
N TRP A 151 4.40 5.89 7.23
CA TRP A 151 5.54 5.64 8.13
C TRP A 151 5.91 4.15 8.29
N LYS A 152 4.94 3.25 8.12
CA LYS A 152 5.08 1.82 8.42
C LYS A 152 6.21 1.13 7.66
N PRO A 153 6.29 1.18 6.31
CA PRO A 153 7.39 0.54 5.57
C PRO A 153 8.77 1.11 5.92
N HIS A 154 8.88 2.41 6.20
CA HIS A 154 10.15 3.03 6.61
C HIS A 154 10.59 2.55 7.99
N LEU A 155 9.68 2.53 8.98
CA LEU A 155 10.01 2.04 10.32
C LEU A 155 10.33 0.53 10.32
N MET A 156 9.66 -0.27 9.49
CA MET A 156 10.02 -1.66 9.30
C MET A 156 11.44 -1.80 8.72
N THR A 157 11.78 -1.00 7.72
CA THR A 157 13.12 -0.99 7.09
C THR A 157 14.19 -0.60 8.10
N ILE A 158 13.97 0.47 8.88
CA ILE A 158 14.88 0.91 9.93
C ILE A 158 15.00 -0.18 11.00
N GLY A 159 13.88 -0.70 11.49
CA GLY A 159 13.85 -1.71 12.56
C GLY A 159 14.61 -2.98 12.21
N VAL A 160 14.39 -3.56 11.04
CA VAL A 160 15.09 -4.78 10.60
C VAL A 160 16.61 -4.54 10.50
N ASN A 161 17.03 -3.36 10.02
CA ASN A 161 18.44 -3.06 9.89
C ASN A 161 19.13 -2.76 11.22
N LEU A 162 18.44 -2.11 12.17
CA LEU A 162 18.95 -1.93 13.53
C LEU A 162 19.05 -3.26 14.28
N LEU A 163 18.09 -4.18 14.11
CA LEU A 163 18.18 -5.54 14.65
C LEU A 163 19.37 -6.30 14.07
N GLY A 164 19.59 -6.19 12.75
CA GLY A 164 20.77 -6.77 12.11
C GLY A 164 22.08 -6.19 12.63
N ALA A 165 22.14 -4.86 12.83
CA ALA A 165 23.31 -4.20 13.38
C ALA A 165 23.59 -4.62 14.83
N ALA A 166 22.56 -4.77 15.66
CA ALA A 166 22.70 -5.28 17.01
C ALA A 166 23.23 -6.73 17.03
N ALA A 167 22.78 -7.58 16.09
CA ALA A 167 23.31 -8.92 15.95
C ALA A 167 24.80 -8.93 15.53
N ILE A 168 25.18 -8.06 14.58
CA ILE A 168 26.58 -7.91 14.16
C ILE A 168 27.44 -7.44 15.34
N ALA A 169 27.02 -6.42 16.07
CA ALA A 169 27.76 -5.90 17.22
C ALA A 169 27.89 -6.90 18.39
N ALA A 170 26.95 -7.85 18.52
CA ALA A 170 26.95 -8.83 19.60
C ALA A 170 27.73 -10.11 19.27
N PHE A 171 27.80 -10.49 17.99
CA PHE A 171 28.29 -11.80 17.54
C PHE A 171 29.36 -11.74 16.44
N GLY A 172 29.77 -10.55 16.03
CA GLY A 172 30.87 -10.31 15.08
C GLY A 172 31.53 -8.97 15.36
N ASP A 173 32.07 -8.31 14.33
CA ASP A 173 32.77 -7.05 14.49
C ASP A 173 31.80 -5.87 14.69
N SER A 174 31.90 -5.20 15.84
CA SER A 174 31.08 -4.03 16.17
C SER A 174 31.34 -2.83 15.27
N ASP A 175 32.54 -2.69 14.70
CA ASP A 175 32.89 -1.57 13.82
C ASP A 175 32.09 -1.62 12.51
N ASP A 176 31.63 -2.80 12.12
CA ASP A 176 30.83 -3.03 10.92
C ASP A 176 29.32 -2.82 11.11
N ALA A 177 28.84 -2.79 12.36
CA ALA A 177 27.41 -2.77 12.67
C ALA A 177 26.70 -1.53 12.10
N LEU A 178 27.28 -0.34 12.31
CA LEU A 178 26.69 0.92 11.85
C LEU A 178 26.70 1.04 10.31
N GLY A 179 27.79 0.60 9.67
CA GLY A 179 27.90 0.58 8.21
C GLY A 179 26.86 -0.35 7.58
N SER A 180 26.68 -1.54 8.16
CA SER A 180 25.67 -2.51 7.73
C SER A 180 24.23 -1.98 7.90
N ALA A 181 23.95 -1.28 9.01
CA ALA A 181 22.66 -0.64 9.24
C ALA A 181 22.38 0.43 8.18
N ALA A 182 23.32 1.34 7.97
CA ALA A 182 23.18 2.47 7.05
C ALA A 182 22.96 1.99 5.61
N LEU A 183 23.77 1.04 5.14
CA LEU A 183 23.64 0.48 3.79
C LEU A 183 22.30 -0.24 3.60
N GLY A 184 21.89 -1.06 4.57
CA GLY A 184 20.63 -1.78 4.48
C GLY A 184 19.40 -0.86 4.54
N ILE A 185 19.45 0.23 5.31
CA ILE A 185 18.42 1.27 5.30
C ILE A 185 18.38 1.94 3.93
N ALA A 186 19.53 2.35 3.39
CA ALA A 186 19.59 2.99 2.08
C ALA A 186 18.99 2.12 0.97
N ILE A 187 19.30 0.81 0.97
CA ILE A 187 18.73 -0.16 0.02
C ILE A 187 17.21 -0.30 0.19
N GLY A 188 16.72 -0.44 1.43
CA GLY A 188 15.29 -0.59 1.68
C GLY A 188 14.50 0.67 1.32
N GLU A 189 15.02 1.85 1.65
CA GLU A 189 14.44 3.13 1.25
C GLU A 189 14.45 3.30 -0.27
N ALA A 190 15.54 2.92 -0.95
CA ALA A 190 15.59 2.93 -2.40
C ALA A 190 14.48 2.04 -3.00
N ALA A 191 14.23 0.85 -2.45
CA ALA A 191 13.13 0.00 -2.90
C ALA A 191 11.77 0.68 -2.72
N ILE A 192 11.50 1.23 -1.53
CA ILE A 192 10.24 1.92 -1.22
C ILE A 192 9.99 3.10 -2.16
N TRP A 193 10.97 3.99 -2.33
CA TRP A 193 10.80 5.23 -3.09
C TRP A 193 10.74 5.02 -4.59
N THR A 194 11.47 4.02 -5.12
CA THR A 194 11.48 3.70 -6.55
C THR A 194 10.21 2.99 -7.02
N GLN A 195 9.31 2.57 -6.11
CA GLN A 195 8.08 1.94 -6.53
C GLN A 195 7.21 2.90 -7.37
N PRO A 196 6.66 2.44 -8.52
CA PRO A 196 5.80 3.25 -9.38
C PRO A 196 4.63 3.92 -8.63
N SER A 197 4.47 5.23 -8.83
CA SER A 197 3.39 6.04 -8.25
C SER A 197 2.20 6.28 -9.18
N ALA A 198 2.33 5.96 -10.48
CA ALA A 198 1.28 6.14 -11.47
C ALA A 198 -0.08 5.54 -11.09
N PRO A 199 -0.17 4.36 -10.42
CA PRO A 199 -1.47 3.80 -10.03
C PRO A 199 -2.30 4.75 -9.14
N GLN A 200 -1.67 5.50 -8.23
CA GLN A 200 -2.35 6.48 -7.39
C GLN A 200 -3.00 7.59 -8.24
N GLN A 201 -2.24 8.13 -9.19
CA GLN A 201 -2.70 9.21 -10.06
C GLN A 201 -3.83 8.74 -10.99
N HIS A 202 -3.71 7.52 -11.52
CA HIS A 202 -4.75 6.94 -12.40
C HIS A 202 -6.03 6.60 -11.65
N TRP A 203 -5.93 6.09 -10.42
CA TRP A 203 -7.10 5.85 -9.58
C TRP A 203 -7.79 7.15 -9.17
N GLN A 204 -7.02 8.20 -8.86
CA GLN A 204 -7.60 9.52 -8.59
C GLN A 204 -8.30 10.06 -9.84
N ALA A 205 -7.65 10.02 -11.00
CA ALA A 205 -8.23 10.48 -12.26
C ALA A 205 -9.50 9.69 -12.65
N TYR A 206 -9.53 8.37 -12.40
CA TYR A 206 -10.73 7.56 -12.59
C TYR A 206 -11.88 8.04 -11.70
N GLN A 207 -11.60 8.23 -10.40
CA GLN A 207 -12.61 8.74 -9.47
C GLN A 207 -13.07 10.14 -9.90
N ASP A 208 -12.18 11.07 -10.20
CA ASP A 208 -12.55 12.43 -10.61
C ASP A 208 -13.41 12.45 -11.87
N GLN A 209 -13.09 11.60 -12.85
CA GLN A 209 -13.82 11.51 -14.11
C GLN A 209 -15.21 10.88 -13.95
N PHE A 210 -15.37 9.90 -13.06
CA PHE A 210 -16.56 9.04 -12.99
C PHE A 210 -17.32 9.12 -11.64
N SER A 211 -16.91 10.01 -10.74
CA SER A 211 -17.60 10.31 -9.46
C SER A 211 -18.82 11.23 -9.63
N GLY A 212 -18.86 12.03 -10.70
CA GLY A 212 -19.95 12.96 -10.99
C GLY A 212 -21.27 12.34 -11.47
N GLN A 213 -21.33 11.01 -11.62
CA GLN A 213 -22.55 10.28 -12.02
C GLN A 213 -23.07 9.34 -10.93
N GLN A 214 -22.46 9.37 -9.74
CA GLN A 214 -22.98 8.70 -8.56
C GLN A 214 -23.99 9.64 -7.90
N THR A 215 -25.26 9.21 -7.77
CA THR A 215 -26.21 9.81 -6.83
C THR A 215 -25.59 9.76 -5.44
N ALA A 216 -24.97 10.86 -5.02
CA ALA A 216 -24.32 10.96 -3.72
C ALA A 216 -25.42 11.04 -2.65
N TYR A 217 -25.89 9.89 -2.19
CA TYR A 217 -26.70 9.82 -0.98
C TYR A 217 -25.83 10.23 0.20
N GLN A 218 -25.89 11.50 0.56
CA GLN A 218 -25.24 11.99 1.78
C GLN A 218 -26.16 11.67 2.94
N TRP A 219 -25.77 10.72 3.78
CA TRP A 219 -26.44 10.47 5.03
C TRP A 219 -25.61 11.00 6.20
N ARG A 220 -26.28 11.56 7.21
CA ARG A 220 -25.65 11.91 8.48
C ARG A 220 -26.56 11.55 9.65
N LEU A 221 -25.94 11.11 10.74
CA LEU A 221 -26.62 10.96 12.03
C LEU A 221 -26.54 12.29 12.78
N VAL A 222 -27.71 12.83 13.15
CA VAL A 222 -27.81 14.07 13.93
C VAL A 222 -28.37 13.72 15.31
N PRO A 223 -27.61 13.92 16.39
CA PRO A 223 -28.13 13.71 17.74
C PRO A 223 -29.24 14.73 18.04
N THR A 224 -30.32 14.27 18.68
CA THR A 224 -31.45 15.09 19.14
C THR A 224 -31.70 14.85 20.63
N LEU A 225 -32.50 15.71 21.27
CA LEU A 225 -32.80 15.61 22.71
C LEU A 225 -33.42 14.25 23.11
N ASN A 226 -34.07 13.54 22.18
CA ASN A 226 -34.75 12.27 22.42
C ASN A 226 -34.25 11.11 21.54
N GLY A 227 -33.07 11.23 20.90
CA GLY A 227 -32.54 10.14 20.07
C GLY A 227 -31.55 10.58 19.00
N VAL A 228 -31.54 9.87 17.88
CA VAL A 228 -30.68 10.14 16.72
C VAL A 228 -31.56 10.17 15.48
N ASN A 229 -31.47 11.24 14.70
CA ASN A 229 -32.11 11.32 13.39
C ASN A 229 -31.14 10.89 12.30
N LEU A 230 -31.64 10.15 11.32
CA LEU A 230 -30.97 9.93 10.05
C LEU A 230 -31.44 10.99 9.06
N GLU A 231 -30.55 11.89 8.66
CA GLU A 231 -30.80 12.84 7.57
C GLU A 231 -30.18 12.26 6.29
N VAL A 232 -30.98 12.06 5.24
CA VAL A 232 -30.51 11.64 3.91
C VAL A 232 -30.77 12.79 2.93
N ARG A 233 -29.73 13.20 2.22
CA ARG A 233 -29.80 14.18 1.13
C ARG A 233 -29.63 13.46 -0.20
N PHE A 234 -30.49 13.83 -1.15
CA PHE A 234 -30.54 13.32 -2.51
C PHE A 234 -30.07 14.40 -3.47
#